data_AF-A0A820L008-F1
#
_entry.id   AF-A0A820L008-F1
#
_cell.length_a   1.000
_cell.length_b   1.000
_cell.length_c   1.000
_cell.angle_alpha   90.00
_cell.angle_beta   90.00
_cell.angle_gamma   90.00
#
_symmetry.space_group_name_H-M   'P 1'
#
loop_
_entity.id
_entity.type
_entity.pdbx_description
1 polymer ?
#
loop_
_entity_poly.entity_id
_entity_poly.type
_entity_poly.pdbx_seq_one_letter_code
_entity_poly.pdbx_strand_id
1 'polypeptide(L)'
;MEHPLDHIPDECTNDAFGLEHFARVFNERYGSTGPILYIGPLDQAIQDSLYSSIHIRRPLAIYLHNEQSVCANVFCSQVLSADSIVEYLANNYVLWAWDSTNDGNRKRLFETLRRCIGNQCAQRVGAMESDSFPLLLILIRSRGSLELINVIEGKSTPSEVLLNLIQSHESFEEQRLREVDGEVMREKRENLKRQQEDEYEQSLQADLAKERARQEEQNANERLKQQRLQQKEESRARLPEEPSETEKNITQLKIRLPNDEGVLKRRFRINDTLQMLFDYLTIEGRMLGEYKLLTTYPKRDLTLLNQSDTFEQLKLYPQEQLILESL
;
A
#
# COMPACT_ATOMS: atom_id res chain seq x y z
N MET A 1 28.39 -67.31 6.50
CA MET A 1 28.63 -65.99 7.12
C MET A 1 28.32 -64.98 6.05
N GLU A 2 27.06 -64.56 5.96
CA GLU A 2 26.72 -63.40 5.14
C GLU A 2 27.29 -62.17 5.85
N HIS A 3 28.15 -61.42 5.16
CA HIS A 3 28.57 -60.12 5.64
C HIS A 3 27.31 -59.23 5.78
N PRO A 4 27.17 -58.43 6.85
CA PRO A 4 26.07 -57.48 6.94
C PRO A 4 26.11 -56.59 5.68
N LEU A 5 24.99 -56.54 4.97
CA LEU A 5 24.83 -55.65 3.81
C LEU A 5 24.79 -54.22 4.33
N ASP A 6 25.81 -53.43 4.02
CA ASP A 6 25.80 -51.99 4.27
C ASP A 6 24.54 -51.37 3.65
N HIS A 7 23.88 -50.46 4.38
CA HIS A 7 22.68 -49.81 3.85
C HIS A 7 23.07 -48.80 2.76
N ILE A 8 24.26 -48.20 2.82
CA ILE A 8 24.83 -47.39 1.74
C ILE A 8 26.27 -47.87 1.41
N PRO A 9 26.56 -48.28 0.15
CA PRO A 9 27.92 -48.65 -0.27
C PRO A 9 28.93 -47.50 -0.10
N ASP A 10 30.16 -47.79 0.31
CA ASP A 10 31.20 -46.77 0.59
C ASP A 10 31.64 -45.96 -0.65
N GLU A 11 31.47 -46.51 -1.86
CA GLU A 11 31.79 -45.83 -3.14
C GLU A 11 30.61 -45.01 -3.71
N CYS A 12 29.49 -44.92 -3.00
CA CYS A 12 28.29 -44.26 -3.50
C CYS A 12 28.46 -42.74 -3.51
N THR A 13 28.77 -42.12 -4.66
CA THR A 13 28.94 -40.66 -4.78
C THR A 13 27.63 -39.88 -4.91
N ASN A 14 26.50 -40.56 -5.20
CA ASN A 14 25.19 -39.94 -5.41
C ASN A 14 24.25 -40.22 -4.24
N ASP A 15 23.88 -39.17 -3.50
CA ASP A 15 22.98 -39.24 -2.33
C ASP A 15 21.66 -39.95 -2.65
N ALA A 16 21.04 -39.67 -3.81
CA ALA A 16 19.75 -40.27 -4.18
C ALA A 16 19.86 -41.79 -4.37
N PHE A 17 20.90 -42.24 -5.08
CA PHE A 17 21.15 -43.67 -5.26
C PHE A 17 21.46 -44.36 -3.92
N GLY A 18 22.24 -43.71 -3.05
CA GLY A 18 22.52 -44.22 -1.71
C GLY A 18 21.25 -44.40 -0.89
N LEU A 19 20.33 -43.43 -0.94
CA LEU A 19 19.06 -43.47 -0.23
C LEU A 19 18.08 -44.50 -0.78
N GLU A 20 18.02 -44.67 -2.10
CA GLU A 20 17.23 -45.75 -2.73
C GLU A 20 17.75 -47.13 -2.30
N HIS A 21 19.08 -47.28 -2.28
CA HIS A 21 19.72 -48.50 -1.80
C HIS A 21 19.42 -48.72 -0.30
N PHE A 22 19.53 -47.67 0.51
CA PHE A 22 19.18 -47.71 1.93
C PHE A 22 17.75 -48.19 2.14
N ALA A 23 16.78 -47.58 1.45
CA ALA A 23 15.37 -47.93 1.55
C ALA A 23 15.10 -49.38 1.16
N ARG A 24 15.75 -49.85 0.09
CA ARG A 24 15.63 -51.23 -0.38
C ARG A 24 16.18 -52.23 0.66
N VAL A 25 17.40 -52.00 1.15
CA VAL A 25 18.04 -52.88 2.16
C VAL A 25 17.25 -52.88 3.47
N PHE A 26 16.76 -51.71 3.89
CA PHE A 26 15.91 -51.59 5.07
C PHE A 26 14.64 -52.44 4.92
N ASN A 27 13.95 -52.34 3.79
CA ASN A 27 12.72 -53.09 3.55
C ASN A 27 12.96 -54.60 3.42
N GLU A 28 14.09 -55.02 2.84
CA GLU A 28 14.50 -56.42 2.76
C GLU A 28 14.81 -57.01 4.15
N ARG A 29 15.42 -56.24 5.05
CA ARG A 29 15.80 -56.70 6.40
C ARG A 29 14.67 -56.62 7.43
N TYR A 30 13.88 -55.56 7.41
CA TYR A 30 12.91 -55.25 8.47
C TYR A 30 11.45 -55.35 8.04
N GLY A 31 11.19 -55.55 6.74
CA GLY A 31 9.85 -55.69 6.18
C GLY A 31 9.35 -54.44 5.46
N SER A 32 8.17 -54.54 4.84
CA SER A 32 7.61 -53.51 3.94
C SER A 32 6.98 -52.31 4.65
N THR A 33 6.94 -52.31 5.98
CA THR A 33 6.25 -51.32 6.83
C THR A 33 7.20 -50.23 7.34
N GLY A 34 8.25 -49.90 6.58
CA GLY A 34 9.21 -48.84 6.93
C GLY A 34 8.67 -47.42 6.66
N PRO A 35 9.33 -46.39 7.22
CA PRO A 35 8.92 -45.01 7.02
C PRO A 35 9.29 -44.52 5.62
N ILE A 36 8.50 -43.59 5.09
CA ILE A 36 8.73 -43.00 3.76
C ILE A 36 9.93 -42.05 3.83
N LEU A 37 10.98 -42.38 3.07
CA LEU A 37 12.20 -41.58 2.99
C LEU A 37 12.14 -40.57 1.84
N TYR A 38 12.68 -39.38 2.10
CA TYR A 38 12.98 -38.40 1.07
C TYR A 38 14.19 -38.86 0.27
N ILE A 39 14.00 -39.07 -1.05
CA ILE A 39 15.06 -39.51 -1.96
C ILE A 39 15.67 -38.29 -2.65
N GLY A 40 16.87 -37.92 -2.22
CA GLY A 40 17.60 -36.78 -2.76
C GLY A 40 18.67 -36.26 -1.79
N PRO A 41 19.46 -35.26 -2.21
CA PRO A 41 20.50 -34.70 -1.36
C PRO A 41 19.90 -33.93 -0.18
N LEU A 42 20.65 -33.85 0.92
CA LEU A 42 20.16 -33.27 2.18
C LEU A 42 19.76 -31.79 2.05
N ASP A 43 20.45 -31.02 1.22
CA ASP A 43 20.12 -29.61 0.97
C ASP A 43 18.76 -29.44 0.28
N GLN A 44 18.43 -30.32 -0.67
CA GLN A 44 17.09 -30.31 -1.27
C GLN A 44 16.02 -30.75 -0.27
N ALA A 45 16.30 -31.76 0.56
CA ALA A 45 15.39 -32.16 1.64
C ALA A 45 15.10 -30.99 2.59
N ILE A 46 16.14 -30.22 2.98
CA ILE A 46 16.01 -29.01 3.80
C ILE A 46 15.18 -27.95 3.07
N GLN A 47 15.42 -27.73 1.78
CA GLN A 47 14.70 -26.74 1.00
C GLN A 47 13.20 -27.07 0.94
N ASP A 48 12.85 -28.30 0.58
CA ASP A 48 11.46 -28.74 0.39
C ASP A 48 10.70 -28.86 1.71
N SER A 49 11.39 -29.17 2.81
CA SER A 49 10.80 -29.28 4.15
C SER A 49 10.68 -27.94 4.85
N LEU A 50 11.79 -27.24 5.03
CA LEU A 50 11.94 -26.11 5.96
C LEU A 50 11.89 -24.73 5.29
N TYR A 51 12.15 -24.64 3.98
CA TYR A 51 12.08 -23.40 3.20
C TYR A 51 10.81 -23.26 2.34
N SER A 52 9.96 -24.29 2.33
CA SER A 52 8.60 -24.21 1.81
C SER A 52 7.77 -23.13 2.52
N SER A 53 6.63 -22.77 1.91
CA SER A 53 5.69 -21.80 2.48
C SER A 53 5.38 -22.14 3.94
N ILE A 54 5.31 -21.11 4.79
CA ILE A 54 5.03 -21.23 6.23
C ILE A 54 3.73 -22.01 6.52
N HIS A 55 2.81 -22.08 5.57
CA HIS A 55 1.55 -22.80 5.72
C HIS A 55 1.66 -24.32 5.55
N ILE A 56 2.66 -24.81 4.81
CA ILE A 56 2.78 -26.23 4.43
C ILE A 56 4.12 -26.87 4.80
N ARG A 57 5.09 -26.07 5.26
CA ARG A 57 6.42 -26.56 5.67
C ARG A 57 6.29 -27.54 6.85
N ARG A 58 7.16 -28.54 6.88
CA ARG A 58 7.21 -29.59 7.91
C ARG A 58 8.61 -29.69 8.50
N PRO A 59 8.77 -30.05 9.79
CA PRO A 59 10.08 -30.32 10.37
C PRO A 59 10.81 -31.46 9.63
N LEU A 60 12.14 -31.38 9.60
CA LEU A 60 12.99 -32.39 8.99
C LEU A 60 13.53 -33.33 10.08
N ALA A 61 13.26 -34.63 9.94
CA ALA A 61 13.86 -35.67 10.74
C ALA A 61 15.01 -36.30 9.94
N ILE A 62 16.20 -36.39 10.53
CA ILE A 62 17.36 -37.07 9.93
C ILE A 62 17.67 -38.33 10.73
N TYR A 63 17.49 -39.49 10.12
CA TYR A 63 17.87 -40.78 10.67
C TYR A 63 19.31 -41.14 10.29
N LEU A 64 20.20 -41.25 11.28
CA LEU A 64 21.58 -41.66 11.08
C LEU A 64 21.75 -43.10 11.54
N HIS A 65 21.96 -43.99 10.57
CA HIS A 65 22.21 -45.40 10.80
C HIS A 65 23.70 -45.65 11.08
N ASN A 66 23.99 -46.59 11.97
CA ASN A 66 25.31 -47.14 12.17
C ASN A 66 25.17 -48.60 12.63
N GLU A 67 25.50 -49.54 11.75
CA GLU A 67 25.36 -50.99 11.99
C GLU A 67 26.24 -51.47 13.14
N GLN A 68 27.32 -50.74 13.48
CA GLN A 68 28.20 -51.08 14.60
C GLN A 68 27.52 -50.88 15.97
N SER A 69 26.42 -50.12 16.03
CA SER A 69 25.67 -49.96 17.27
C SER A 69 24.84 -51.20 17.57
N VAL A 70 24.90 -51.65 18.84
CA VAL A 70 24.05 -52.72 19.37
C VAL A 70 22.56 -52.39 19.30
N CYS A 71 22.20 -51.10 19.26
CA CYS A 71 20.80 -50.65 19.22
C CYS A 71 20.23 -50.56 17.80
N ALA A 72 21.04 -50.62 16.74
CA ALA A 72 20.61 -50.38 15.36
C ALA A 72 19.47 -51.31 14.92
N ASN A 73 19.65 -52.62 15.08
CA ASN A 73 18.66 -53.62 14.69
C ASN A 73 17.35 -53.50 15.49
N VAL A 74 17.45 -53.27 16.81
CA VAL A 74 16.29 -53.12 17.69
C VAL A 74 15.53 -51.85 17.35
N PHE A 75 16.22 -50.74 17.12
CA PHE A 75 15.60 -49.47 16.75
C PHE A 75 14.89 -49.56 15.40
N CYS A 76 15.51 -50.17 14.38
CA CYS A 76 14.86 -50.38 13.09
C CYS A 76 13.59 -51.24 13.21
N SER A 77 13.69 -52.38 13.89
CA SER A 77 12.60 -53.36 13.98
C SER A 77 11.47 -52.99 14.96
N GLN A 78 11.76 -52.26 16.04
CA GLN A 78 10.77 -51.95 17.08
C GLN A 78 10.33 -50.48 17.09
N VAL A 79 11.15 -49.56 16.60
CA VAL A 79 10.84 -48.11 16.60
C VAL A 79 10.45 -47.67 15.20
N LEU A 80 11.35 -47.77 14.22
CA LEU A 80 11.07 -47.30 12.85
C LEU A 80 10.11 -48.19 12.07
N SER A 81 9.83 -49.41 12.54
CA SER A 81 8.83 -50.30 11.94
C SER A 81 7.50 -50.31 12.72
N ALA A 82 7.37 -49.51 13.78
CA ALA A 82 6.11 -49.40 14.52
C ALA A 82 5.13 -48.50 13.76
N ASP A 83 3.94 -49.02 13.45
CA ASP A 83 2.90 -48.33 12.66
C ASP A 83 2.62 -46.92 13.17
N SER A 84 2.49 -46.74 14.49
CA SER A 84 2.22 -45.44 15.10
C SER A 84 3.32 -44.40 14.84
N ILE A 85 4.59 -44.83 14.79
CA ILE A 85 5.74 -43.94 14.54
C ILE A 85 5.87 -43.67 13.04
N VAL A 86 5.69 -44.70 12.22
CA VAL A 86 5.72 -44.60 10.74
C VAL A 86 4.65 -43.62 10.25
N GLU A 87 3.41 -43.80 10.69
CA GLU A 87 2.30 -42.91 10.36
C GLU A 87 2.54 -41.49 10.85
N TYR A 88 3.06 -41.33 12.08
CA TYR A 88 3.32 -40.01 12.63
C TYR A 88 4.42 -39.27 11.87
N LEU A 89 5.52 -39.96 11.52
CA LEU A 89 6.60 -39.40 10.70
C LEU A 89 6.10 -39.03 9.30
N ALA A 90 5.36 -39.92 8.64
CA ALA A 90 4.85 -39.67 7.28
C ALA A 90 3.94 -38.43 7.19
N ASN A 91 3.09 -38.24 8.20
CA ASN A 91 2.15 -37.13 8.24
C ASN A 91 2.84 -35.81 8.63
N ASN A 92 3.70 -35.83 9.64
CA ASN A 92 4.18 -34.60 10.29
C ASN A 92 5.60 -34.19 9.92
N TYR A 93 6.42 -35.11 9.40
CA TYR A 93 7.84 -34.87 9.11
C TYR A 93 8.18 -35.11 7.64
N VAL A 94 9.28 -34.51 7.21
CA VAL A 94 10.07 -35.04 6.10
C VAL A 94 11.18 -35.88 6.72
N LEU A 95 11.31 -37.16 6.34
CA LEU A 95 12.32 -38.05 6.88
C LEU A 95 13.44 -38.25 5.85
N TRP A 96 14.68 -37.99 6.23
CA TRP A 96 15.87 -38.26 5.44
C TRP A 96 16.77 -39.23 6.21
N ALA A 97 17.43 -40.17 5.52
CA ALA A 97 18.25 -41.19 6.17
C ALA A 97 19.70 -41.13 5.70
N TRP A 98 20.65 -41.60 6.49
CA TRP A 98 22.01 -41.79 6.03
C TRP A 98 22.70 -42.90 6.80
N ASP A 99 23.44 -43.75 6.09
CA ASP A 99 24.27 -44.76 6.70
C ASP A 99 25.67 -44.21 6.95
N SER A 100 26.02 -44.07 8.24
CA SER A 100 27.31 -43.57 8.70
C SER A 100 28.23 -44.69 9.20
N THR A 101 27.92 -45.97 8.89
CA THR A 101 28.71 -47.13 9.31
C THR A 101 30.15 -47.07 8.76
N ASN A 102 30.31 -46.69 7.50
CA ASN A 102 31.61 -46.57 6.83
C ASN A 102 32.25 -45.19 7.03
N ASP A 103 33.57 -45.14 7.17
CA ASP A 103 34.31 -43.90 7.41
C ASP A 103 34.17 -42.88 6.27
N GLY A 104 34.06 -43.34 5.02
CA GLY A 104 33.81 -42.48 3.86
C GLY A 104 32.46 -41.77 3.95
N ASN A 105 31.40 -42.55 4.17
CA ASN A 105 30.04 -42.03 4.35
C ASN A 105 29.92 -41.14 5.60
N ARG A 106 30.62 -41.46 6.68
CA ARG A 106 30.67 -40.66 7.91
C ARG A 106 31.31 -39.29 7.66
N LYS A 107 32.45 -39.23 6.96
CA LYS A 107 33.09 -37.96 6.59
C LYS A 107 32.17 -37.10 5.72
N ARG A 108 31.53 -37.71 4.73
CA ARG A 108 30.62 -36.99 3.82
C ARG A 108 29.38 -36.45 4.54
N LEU A 109 28.82 -37.22 5.47
CA LEU A 109 27.75 -36.76 6.35
C LEU A 109 28.19 -35.51 7.13
N PHE A 110 29.36 -35.54 7.77
CA PHE A 110 29.85 -34.39 8.55
C PHE A 110 30.07 -33.15 7.70
N GLU A 111 30.66 -33.29 6.52
CA GLU A 111 30.83 -32.17 5.59
C GLU A 111 29.48 -31.58 5.16
N THR A 112 28.49 -32.45 4.89
CA THR A 112 27.14 -32.04 4.50
C THR A 112 26.41 -31.33 5.65
N LEU A 113 26.48 -31.86 6.88
CA LEU A 113 25.91 -31.23 8.07
C LEU A 113 26.56 -29.86 8.36
N ARG A 114 27.90 -29.76 8.23
CA ARG A 114 28.63 -28.48 8.40
C ARG A 114 28.18 -27.44 7.39
N ARG A 115 28.02 -27.84 6.12
CA ARG A 115 27.57 -26.97 5.04
C ARG A 115 26.13 -26.50 5.22
N CYS A 116 25.23 -27.41 5.56
CA CYS A 116 23.79 -27.13 5.55
C CYS A 116 23.30 -26.52 6.86
N ILE A 117 23.70 -27.08 8.02
CA ILE A 117 23.14 -26.73 9.33
C ILE A 117 24.16 -25.96 10.19
N GLY A 118 25.44 -26.08 9.87
CA GLY A 118 26.52 -25.32 10.51
C GLY A 118 27.43 -26.14 11.42
N ASN A 119 28.58 -25.55 11.75
CA ASN A 119 29.67 -26.25 12.46
C ASN A 119 29.30 -26.75 13.86
N GLN A 120 28.49 -26.01 14.62
CA GLN A 120 28.12 -26.39 15.98
C GLN A 120 27.28 -27.69 15.99
N CYS A 121 26.31 -27.79 15.08
CA CYS A 121 25.50 -29.00 14.90
C CYS A 121 26.38 -30.20 14.52
N ALA A 122 27.23 -30.02 13.51
CA ALA A 122 28.11 -31.10 13.06
C ALA A 122 29.11 -31.55 14.16
N GLN A 123 29.62 -30.63 14.98
CA GLN A 123 30.46 -30.98 16.13
C GLN A 123 29.69 -31.75 17.19
N ARG A 124 28.45 -31.34 17.51
CA ARG A 124 27.59 -32.04 18.47
C ARG A 124 27.31 -33.47 18.01
N VAL A 125 26.89 -33.66 16.76
CA VAL A 125 26.65 -35.00 16.18
C VAL A 125 27.96 -35.80 16.12
N GLY A 126 29.09 -35.14 15.83
CA GLY A 126 30.40 -35.79 15.74
C GLY A 126 31.00 -36.24 17.06
N ALA A 127 30.57 -35.63 18.17
CA ALA A 127 30.95 -36.01 19.52
C ALA A 127 30.11 -37.16 20.09
N MET A 128 29.06 -37.62 19.39
CA MET A 128 28.23 -38.73 19.85
C MET A 128 29.01 -40.05 19.76
N GLU A 129 28.90 -40.85 20.82
CA GLU A 129 29.53 -42.18 20.89
C GLU A 129 28.80 -43.17 19.97
N SER A 130 29.52 -44.17 19.46
CA SER A 130 28.95 -45.19 18.58
C SER A 130 27.75 -45.92 19.21
N ASP A 131 27.75 -46.10 20.53
CA ASP A 131 26.68 -46.77 21.27
C ASP A 131 25.38 -45.94 21.37
N SER A 132 25.45 -44.62 21.13
CA SER A 132 24.26 -43.77 21.06
C SER A 132 23.49 -43.92 19.74
N PHE A 133 24.11 -44.50 18.71
CA PHE A 133 23.46 -44.70 17.43
C PHE A 133 22.38 -45.80 17.50
N PRO A 134 21.41 -45.81 16.58
CA PRO A 134 21.17 -44.80 15.57
C PRO A 134 20.66 -43.49 16.18
N LEU A 135 20.86 -42.38 15.48
CA LEU A 135 20.39 -41.06 15.93
C LEU A 135 19.22 -40.60 15.07
N LEU A 136 18.19 -40.05 15.69
CA LEU A 136 17.12 -39.32 15.00
C LEU A 136 17.19 -37.84 15.37
N LEU A 137 17.71 -37.04 14.45
CA LEU A 137 17.91 -35.61 14.61
C LEU A 137 16.67 -34.86 14.16
N ILE A 138 16.17 -33.92 14.96
CA ILE A 138 15.02 -33.10 14.59
C ILE A 138 15.47 -31.67 14.32
N LEU A 139 15.28 -31.25 13.07
CA LEU A 139 15.62 -29.94 12.57
C LEU A 139 14.37 -29.12 12.27
N ILE A 140 14.41 -27.87 12.70
CA ILE A 140 13.41 -26.86 12.35
C ILE A 140 14.09 -25.64 11.76
N ARG A 141 13.30 -24.80 11.11
CA ARG A 141 13.71 -23.45 10.76
C ARG A 141 13.05 -22.47 11.71
N SER A 142 13.89 -21.67 12.34
CA SER A 142 13.52 -20.71 13.36
C SER A 142 14.12 -19.35 13.04
N ARG A 143 13.29 -18.30 12.91
CA ARG A 143 13.75 -16.92 12.68
C ARG A 143 14.75 -16.76 11.53
N GLY A 144 14.65 -17.61 10.51
CA GLY A 144 15.52 -17.60 9.33
C GLY A 144 16.74 -18.52 9.40
N SER A 145 17.06 -19.12 10.54
CA SER A 145 18.16 -20.09 10.72
C SER A 145 17.66 -21.52 10.93
N LEU A 146 18.49 -22.50 10.58
CA LEU A 146 18.24 -23.91 10.90
C LEU A 146 18.71 -24.22 12.31
N GLU A 147 17.89 -24.94 13.07
CA GLU A 147 18.16 -25.28 14.46
C GLU A 147 17.93 -26.78 14.70
N LEU A 148 18.90 -27.44 15.34
CA LEU A 148 18.78 -28.81 15.84
C LEU A 148 18.13 -28.77 17.23
N ILE A 149 16.82 -29.00 17.27
CA ILE A 149 16.03 -28.87 18.50
C ILE A 149 16.01 -30.13 19.34
N ASN A 150 16.18 -31.30 18.73
CA ASN A 150 16.19 -32.56 19.46
C ASN A 150 17.12 -33.60 18.81
N VAL A 151 17.66 -34.49 19.63
CA VAL A 151 18.47 -35.65 19.24
C VAL A 151 17.97 -36.83 20.03
N ILE A 152 17.31 -37.77 19.35
CA ILE A 152 16.82 -39.01 19.95
C ILE A 152 17.86 -40.10 19.69
N GLU A 153 18.33 -40.76 20.74
CA GLU A 153 19.35 -41.80 20.67
C GLU A 153 18.73 -43.20 20.49
N GLY A 154 19.52 -44.14 20.00
CA GLY A 154 19.08 -45.49 19.67
C GLY A 154 18.60 -46.33 20.85
N LYS A 155 18.99 -45.95 22.07
CA LYS A 155 18.59 -46.60 23.32
C LYS A 155 17.17 -46.26 23.79
N SER A 156 16.52 -45.27 23.16
CA SER A 156 15.18 -44.84 23.53
C SER A 156 14.11 -45.88 23.17
N THR A 157 13.08 -45.98 24.02
CA THR A 157 11.94 -46.87 23.76
C THR A 157 11.00 -46.30 22.70
N PRO A 158 10.17 -47.12 22.02
CA PRO A 158 9.20 -46.61 21.04
C PRO A 158 8.30 -45.50 21.59
N SER A 159 7.84 -45.63 22.83
CA SER A 159 7.01 -44.62 23.51
C SER A 159 7.77 -43.31 23.74
N GLU A 160 9.05 -43.38 24.14
CA GLU A 160 9.90 -42.20 24.29
C GLU A 160 10.17 -41.51 22.96
N VAL A 161 10.43 -42.28 21.90
CA VAL A 161 10.63 -41.72 20.54
C VAL A 161 9.37 -41.00 20.08
N LEU A 162 8.20 -41.64 20.20
CA LEU A 162 6.93 -41.02 19.83
C LEU A 162 6.65 -39.75 20.65
N LEU A 163 6.88 -39.78 21.96
CA LEU A 163 6.73 -38.59 22.81
C LEU A 163 7.66 -37.45 22.38
N ASN A 164 8.93 -37.74 22.09
CA ASN A 164 9.88 -36.75 21.62
C ASN A 164 9.50 -36.17 20.26
N LEU A 165 8.97 -37.00 19.34
CA LEU A 165 8.44 -36.53 18.05
C LEU A 165 7.23 -35.61 18.26
N ILE A 166 6.30 -35.98 19.14
CA ILE A 166 5.13 -35.14 19.45
C ILE A 166 5.57 -33.79 20.01
N GLN A 167 6.42 -33.78 21.05
CA GLN A 167 6.90 -32.54 21.67
C GLN A 167 7.69 -31.66 20.69
N SER A 168 8.52 -32.27 19.83
CA SER A 168 9.30 -31.51 18.85
C SER A 168 8.40 -30.90 17.78
N HIS A 169 7.36 -31.61 17.35
CA HIS A 169 6.36 -31.12 16.41
C HIS A 169 5.49 -30.00 17.02
N GLU A 170 5.04 -30.15 18.26
CA GLU A 170 4.27 -29.11 18.96
C GLU A 170 5.08 -27.80 19.10
N SER A 171 6.37 -27.91 19.46
CA SER A 171 7.28 -26.76 19.51
C SER A 171 7.44 -26.08 18.14
N PHE A 172 7.57 -26.88 17.08
CA PHE A 172 7.59 -26.38 15.70
C PHE A 172 6.30 -25.65 15.33
N GLU A 173 5.14 -26.22 15.64
CA GLU A 173 3.83 -25.62 15.33
C GLU A 173 3.59 -24.32 16.10
N GLU A 174 3.97 -24.28 17.39
CA GLU A 174 3.88 -23.06 18.18
C GLU A 174 4.74 -21.94 17.57
N GLN A 175 5.95 -22.28 17.15
CA GLN A 175 6.84 -21.33 16.50
C GLN A 175 6.29 -20.86 15.15
N ARG A 176 5.80 -21.78 14.33
CA ARG A 176 5.20 -21.48 13.03
C ARG A 176 4.00 -20.55 13.18
N LEU A 177 3.15 -20.80 14.18
CA LEU A 177 1.99 -19.96 14.48
C LEU A 177 2.39 -18.54 14.90
N ARG A 178 3.44 -18.40 15.74
CA ARG A 178 3.98 -17.08 16.12
C ARG A 178 4.55 -16.32 14.93
N GLU A 179 5.21 -17.02 13.99
CA GLU A 179 5.73 -16.40 12.77
C GLU A 179 4.58 -15.92 11.86
N VAL A 180 3.54 -16.74 11.66
CA VAL A 180 2.33 -16.35 10.90
C VAL A 180 1.63 -15.15 11.52
N ASP A 181 1.39 -15.17 12.84
CA ASP A 181 0.74 -14.04 13.52
C ASP A 181 1.61 -12.77 13.42
N GLY A 182 2.94 -12.92 13.49
CA GLY A 182 3.90 -11.85 13.25
C GLY A 182 3.79 -11.23 11.84
N GLU A 183 3.62 -12.04 10.80
CA GLU A 183 3.41 -11.58 9.42
C GLU A 183 2.08 -10.84 9.28
N VAL A 184 0.99 -11.42 9.78
CA VAL A 184 -0.35 -10.81 9.76
C VAL A 184 -0.37 -9.46 10.48
N MET A 185 0.30 -9.35 11.63
CA MET A 185 0.39 -8.10 12.37
C MET A 185 1.20 -7.03 11.64
N ARG A 186 2.25 -7.41 10.90
CA ARG A 186 3.01 -6.48 10.05
C ARG A 186 2.17 -5.97 8.89
N GLU A 187 1.51 -6.87 8.17
CA GLU A 187 0.61 -6.49 7.07
C GLU A 187 -0.50 -5.55 7.53
N LYS A 188 -1.13 -5.82 8.68
CA LYS A 188 -2.12 -4.92 9.27
C LYS A 188 -1.55 -3.53 9.57
N ARG A 189 -0.33 -3.45 10.10
CA ARG A 189 0.34 -2.18 10.40
C ARG A 189 0.66 -1.39 9.12
N GLU A 190 1.16 -2.07 8.10
CA GLU A 190 1.47 -1.45 6.80
C GLU A 190 0.21 -0.95 6.10
N ASN A 191 -0.86 -1.74 6.11
CA ASN A 191 -2.15 -1.35 5.54
C ASN A 191 -2.74 -0.14 6.26
N LEU A 192 -2.69 -0.10 7.61
CA LEU A 192 -3.16 1.05 8.37
C LEU A 192 -2.36 2.32 8.04
N LYS A 193 -1.03 2.21 7.94
CA LYS A 193 -0.16 3.33 7.57
C LYS A 193 -0.52 3.87 6.18
N ARG A 194 -0.73 2.97 5.21
CA ARG A 194 -1.15 3.34 3.86
C ARG A 194 -2.50 4.06 3.85
N GLN A 195 -3.47 3.58 4.61
CA GLN A 195 -4.77 4.24 4.74
C GLN A 195 -4.63 5.66 5.31
N GLN A 196 -3.79 5.84 6.34
CA GLN A 196 -3.52 7.17 6.92
C GLN A 196 -2.82 8.11 5.93
N GLU A 197 -1.89 7.60 5.13
CA GLU A 197 -1.22 8.37 4.08
C GLU A 197 -2.21 8.81 2.98
N ASP A 198 -3.10 7.92 2.54
CA ASP A 198 -4.13 8.21 1.54
C ASP A 198 -5.13 9.27 2.05
N GLU A 199 -5.60 9.15 3.29
CA GLU A 199 -6.51 10.14 3.92
C GLU A 199 -5.83 11.51 4.09
N TYR A 200 -4.56 11.52 4.49
CA TYR A 200 -3.79 12.75 4.64
C TYR A 200 -3.61 13.46 3.28
N GLU A 201 -3.28 12.72 2.23
CA GLU A 201 -3.14 13.28 0.89
C GLU A 201 -4.46 13.86 0.37
N GLN A 202 -5.58 13.16 0.59
CA GLN A 202 -6.91 13.67 0.23
C GLN A 202 -7.25 14.97 0.96
N SER A 203 -6.98 15.05 2.27
CA SER A 203 -7.18 16.27 3.05
C SER A 203 -6.32 17.42 2.53
N LEU A 204 -5.05 17.15 2.25
CA LEU A 204 -4.12 18.16 1.72
C LEU A 204 -4.57 18.68 0.35
N GLN A 205 -5.04 17.81 -0.53
CA GLN A 205 -5.57 18.20 -1.83
C GLN A 205 -6.84 19.05 -1.70
N ALA A 206 -7.74 18.69 -0.76
CA ALA A 206 -8.95 19.45 -0.49
C ALA A 206 -8.63 20.87 0.04
N ASP A 207 -7.67 20.98 0.96
CA ASP A 207 -7.23 22.27 1.51
C ASP A 207 -6.59 23.15 0.43
N LEU A 208 -5.72 22.58 -0.41
CA LEU A 208 -5.10 23.29 -1.54
C LEU A 208 -6.13 23.72 -2.60
N ALA A 209 -7.15 22.91 -2.86
CA ALA A 209 -8.22 23.25 -3.80
C ALA A 209 -9.10 24.38 -3.25
N LYS A 210 -9.43 24.33 -1.97
CA LYS A 210 -10.21 25.36 -1.28
C LYS A 210 -9.46 26.71 -1.24
N GLU A 211 -8.16 26.67 -0.99
CA GLU A 211 -7.35 27.89 -0.97
C GLU A 211 -7.19 28.48 -2.38
N ARG A 212 -6.99 27.64 -3.40
CA ARG A 212 -7.00 28.09 -4.81
C ARG A 212 -8.33 28.73 -5.21
N ALA A 213 -9.45 28.11 -4.87
CA ALA A 213 -10.78 28.65 -5.14
C ALA A 213 -10.99 30.03 -4.47
N ARG A 214 -10.53 30.20 -3.23
CA ARG A 214 -10.59 31.50 -2.53
C ARG A 214 -9.73 32.57 -3.21
N GLN A 215 -8.51 32.22 -3.63
CA GLN A 215 -7.61 33.16 -4.32
C GLN A 215 -8.17 33.56 -5.68
N GLU A 216 -8.73 32.62 -6.43
CA GLU A 216 -9.39 32.91 -7.71
C GLU A 216 -10.61 33.83 -7.54
N GLU A 217 -11.44 33.60 -6.53
CA GLU A 217 -12.58 34.46 -6.21
C GLU A 217 -12.14 35.87 -5.79
N GLN A 218 -11.09 35.98 -4.97
CA GLN A 218 -10.51 37.27 -4.57
C GLN A 218 -9.95 38.03 -5.79
N ASN A 219 -9.15 37.35 -6.62
CA ASN A 219 -8.58 37.93 -7.83
C ASN A 219 -9.66 38.37 -8.83
N ALA A 220 -10.73 37.58 -8.99
CA ALA A 220 -11.86 37.95 -9.84
C ALA A 220 -12.59 39.19 -9.32
N ASN A 221 -12.83 39.26 -8.01
CA ASN A 221 -13.45 40.42 -7.37
C ASN A 221 -12.56 41.67 -7.46
N GLU A 222 -11.25 41.55 -7.30
CA GLU A 222 -10.31 42.66 -7.47
C GLU A 222 -10.26 43.16 -8.91
N ARG A 223 -10.20 42.26 -9.90
CA ARG A 223 -10.27 42.63 -11.33
C ARG A 223 -11.57 43.36 -11.66
N LEU A 224 -12.70 42.87 -11.15
CA LEU A 224 -14.00 43.54 -11.36
C LEU A 224 -14.02 44.94 -10.73
N LYS A 225 -13.48 45.10 -9.52
CA LYS A 225 -13.35 46.41 -8.87
C LYS A 225 -12.45 47.36 -9.65
N GLN A 226 -11.31 46.88 -10.15
CA GLN A 226 -10.39 47.68 -10.97
C GLN A 226 -11.02 48.11 -12.29
N GLN A 227 -11.71 47.20 -12.99
CA GLN A 227 -12.45 47.53 -14.21
C GLN A 227 -13.52 48.60 -13.95
N ARG A 228 -14.28 48.46 -12.86
CA ARG A 228 -15.29 49.45 -12.46
C ARG A 228 -14.67 50.82 -12.16
N LEU A 229 -13.51 50.85 -11.51
CA LEU A 229 -12.80 52.09 -11.23
C LEU A 229 -12.28 52.77 -12.50
N GLN A 230 -11.65 52.01 -13.40
CA GLN A 230 -11.18 52.51 -14.70
C GLN A 230 -12.32 53.08 -15.54
N GLN A 231 -13.45 52.37 -15.64
CA GLN A 231 -14.63 52.89 -16.35
C GLN A 231 -15.15 54.20 -15.77
N LYS A 232 -15.12 54.36 -14.44
CA LYS A 232 -15.47 55.62 -13.78
C LYS A 232 -14.48 56.74 -14.10
N GLU A 233 -13.19 56.47 -14.09
CA GLU A 233 -12.15 57.46 -14.41
C GLU A 233 -12.22 57.91 -15.87
N GLU A 234 -12.37 56.98 -16.81
CA GLU A 234 -12.53 57.28 -18.23
C GLU A 234 -13.79 58.12 -18.49
N SER A 235 -14.91 57.76 -17.85
CA SER A 235 -16.17 58.52 -17.95
C SER A 235 -16.01 59.93 -17.38
N ARG A 236 -15.27 60.09 -16.28
CA ARG A 236 -14.97 61.40 -15.68
C ARG A 236 -14.09 62.26 -16.58
N ALA A 237 -13.15 61.67 -17.30
CA ALA A 237 -12.29 62.39 -18.25
C ALA A 237 -13.05 62.87 -19.51
N ARG A 238 -14.08 62.13 -19.94
CA ARG A 238 -14.93 62.49 -21.09
C ARG A 238 -16.02 63.51 -20.78
N LEU A 239 -16.44 63.62 -19.52
CA LEU A 239 -17.56 64.46 -19.12
C LEU A 239 -17.12 65.92 -18.92
N PRO A 240 -17.59 66.87 -19.73
CA PRO A 240 -17.24 68.30 -19.59
C PRO A 240 -17.78 68.91 -18.29
N GLU A 241 -17.17 70.01 -17.85
CA GLU A 241 -17.65 70.80 -16.70
C GLU A 241 -19.10 71.26 -16.90
N GLU A 242 -19.84 71.29 -15.79
CA GLU A 242 -21.25 71.67 -15.81
C GLU A 242 -21.41 73.15 -16.23
N PRO A 243 -22.25 73.44 -17.25
CA PRO A 243 -22.44 74.80 -17.73
C PRO A 243 -23.13 75.69 -16.66
N SER A 244 -22.81 76.99 -16.71
CA SER A 244 -23.36 78.01 -15.81
C SER A 244 -24.84 78.27 -16.12
N GLU A 245 -25.62 78.71 -15.12
CA GLU A 245 -27.03 79.10 -15.30
C GLU A 245 -27.23 80.27 -16.27
N THR A 246 -26.18 81.04 -16.52
CA THR A 246 -26.18 82.20 -17.43
C THR A 246 -25.77 81.85 -18.86
N GLU A 247 -25.35 80.61 -19.13
CA GLU A 247 -24.96 80.15 -20.46
C GLU A 247 -26.21 79.90 -21.34
N LYS A 248 -26.18 80.35 -22.60
CA LYS A 248 -27.28 80.12 -23.54
C LYS A 248 -27.22 78.67 -24.05
N ASN A 249 -28.38 78.11 -24.41
CA ASN A 249 -28.49 76.76 -25.00
C ASN A 249 -28.10 75.62 -24.03
N ILE A 250 -28.58 75.70 -22.80
CA ILE A 250 -28.45 74.64 -21.78
C ILE A 250 -29.75 73.84 -21.62
N THR A 251 -29.62 72.60 -21.16
CA THR A 251 -30.70 71.75 -20.68
C THR A 251 -30.41 71.28 -19.26
N GLN A 252 -31.44 71.17 -18.42
CA GLN A 252 -31.33 70.62 -17.07
C GLN A 252 -32.02 69.27 -16.99
N LEU A 253 -31.26 68.21 -16.73
CA LEU A 253 -31.78 66.86 -16.59
C LEU A 253 -31.89 66.49 -15.11
N LYS A 254 -33.08 66.03 -14.71
CA LYS A 254 -33.36 65.53 -13.35
C LYS A 254 -33.60 64.02 -13.42
N ILE A 255 -32.69 63.22 -12.90
CA ILE A 255 -32.76 61.77 -12.97
C ILE A 255 -33.23 61.25 -11.61
N ARG A 256 -34.46 60.73 -11.55
CA ARG A 256 -35.00 60.08 -10.37
C ARG A 256 -34.39 58.69 -10.23
N LEU A 257 -33.75 58.44 -9.09
CA LEU A 257 -33.15 57.15 -8.76
C LEU A 257 -34.22 56.16 -8.28
N PRO A 258 -33.99 54.84 -8.43
CA PRO A 258 -34.87 53.81 -7.86
C PRO A 258 -34.84 53.82 -6.32
N ASN A 259 -35.83 53.21 -5.68
CA ASN A 259 -35.90 53.00 -4.22
C ASN A 259 -35.86 54.27 -3.34
N ASP A 260 -36.37 55.40 -3.85
CA ASP A 260 -36.43 56.68 -3.13
C ASP A 260 -35.04 57.22 -2.70
N GLU A 261 -33.97 56.76 -3.37
CA GLU A 261 -32.57 57.22 -3.18
C GLU A 261 -32.35 58.69 -3.59
N GLY A 262 -33.39 59.36 -4.09
CA GLY A 262 -33.39 60.78 -4.42
C GLY A 262 -33.36 61.06 -5.92
N VAL A 263 -32.87 62.27 -6.27
CA VAL A 263 -32.86 62.78 -7.65
C VAL A 263 -31.51 63.40 -7.94
N LEU A 264 -30.79 62.85 -8.92
CA LEU A 264 -29.59 63.46 -9.48
C LEU A 264 -29.98 64.61 -10.40
N LYS A 265 -29.22 65.70 -10.37
CA LYS A 265 -29.48 66.88 -11.18
C LYS A 265 -28.17 67.36 -11.76
N ARG A 266 -28.12 67.53 -13.08
CA ARG A 266 -26.98 68.10 -13.78
C ARG A 266 -27.44 68.86 -15.02
N ARG A 267 -26.79 70.00 -15.28
CA ARG A 267 -26.95 70.75 -16.52
C ARG A 267 -26.03 70.22 -17.61
N PHE A 268 -26.51 70.22 -18.84
CA PHE A 268 -25.77 69.86 -20.05
C PHE A 268 -26.02 70.93 -21.12
N ARG A 269 -25.16 71.03 -22.13
CA ARG A 269 -25.43 71.86 -23.32
C ARG A 269 -26.37 71.08 -24.25
N ILE A 270 -27.23 71.76 -25.01
CA ILE A 270 -28.16 71.07 -25.93
C ILE A 270 -27.44 70.25 -27.03
N ASN A 271 -26.19 70.60 -27.33
CA ASN A 271 -25.34 69.90 -28.30
C ASN A 271 -24.54 68.73 -27.69
N ASP A 272 -24.58 68.55 -26.37
CA ASP A 272 -23.94 67.41 -25.72
C ASP A 272 -24.70 66.11 -26.09
N THR A 273 -23.97 65.00 -26.10
CA THR A 273 -24.49 63.69 -26.55
C THR A 273 -25.10 62.88 -25.41
N LEU A 274 -25.97 61.95 -25.75
CA LEU A 274 -26.56 61.01 -24.80
C LEU A 274 -25.48 60.17 -24.08
N GLN A 275 -24.34 59.89 -24.72
CA GLN A 275 -23.18 59.24 -24.10
C GLN A 275 -22.70 59.99 -22.85
N MET A 276 -22.71 61.33 -22.86
CA MET A 276 -22.28 62.13 -21.71
C MET A 276 -23.23 61.98 -20.51
N LEU A 277 -24.52 61.72 -20.76
CA LEU A 277 -25.47 61.38 -19.69
C LEU A 277 -25.17 60.01 -19.08
N PHE A 278 -24.81 59.03 -19.90
CA PHE A 278 -24.40 57.71 -19.41
C PHE A 278 -23.04 57.72 -18.71
N ASP A 279 -22.09 58.54 -19.18
CA ASP A 279 -20.83 58.77 -18.50
C ASP A 279 -21.08 59.41 -17.11
N TYR A 280 -22.00 60.37 -17.00
CA TYR A 280 -22.42 60.94 -15.71
C TYR A 280 -23.02 59.89 -14.76
N LEU A 281 -23.94 59.06 -15.26
CA LEU A 281 -24.51 57.95 -14.48
C LEU A 281 -23.46 56.93 -14.04
N THR A 282 -22.50 56.63 -14.90
CA THR A 282 -21.37 55.72 -14.62
C THR A 282 -20.52 56.23 -13.45
N ILE A 283 -20.22 57.54 -13.41
CA ILE A 283 -19.46 58.17 -12.31
C ILE A 283 -20.21 58.04 -10.98
N GLU A 284 -21.52 58.31 -10.99
CA GLU A 284 -22.43 58.15 -9.85
C GLU A 284 -22.62 56.67 -9.44
N GLY A 285 -21.95 55.74 -10.12
CA GLY A 285 -21.92 54.32 -9.81
C GLY A 285 -23.08 53.54 -10.40
N ARG A 286 -23.76 54.09 -11.40
CA ARG A 286 -24.84 53.44 -12.16
C ARG A 286 -24.31 53.05 -13.54
N MET A 287 -23.81 51.82 -13.66
CA MET A 287 -23.27 51.27 -14.90
C MET A 287 -24.37 50.96 -15.94
N LEU A 288 -24.08 51.22 -17.21
CA LEU A 288 -24.90 50.73 -18.32
C LEU A 288 -25.03 49.19 -18.26
N GLY A 289 -26.27 48.68 -18.39
CA GLY A 289 -26.56 47.24 -18.32
C GLY A 289 -27.07 46.74 -16.96
N GLU A 290 -26.97 47.55 -15.90
CA GLU A 290 -27.61 47.29 -14.60
C GLU A 290 -28.95 48.06 -14.44
N TYR A 291 -29.22 49.04 -15.31
CA TYR A 291 -30.38 49.94 -15.24
C TYR A 291 -30.92 50.31 -16.63
N LYS A 292 -32.20 50.71 -16.68
CA LYS A 292 -32.89 51.36 -17.81
C LYS A 292 -33.16 52.83 -17.48
N LEU A 293 -33.01 53.72 -18.46
CA LEU A 293 -33.20 55.16 -18.31
C LEU A 293 -34.38 55.61 -19.17
N LEU A 294 -35.48 56.01 -18.52
CA LEU A 294 -36.76 56.29 -19.15
C LEU A 294 -37.12 57.78 -19.08
N THR A 295 -37.71 58.34 -20.13
CA THR A 295 -38.34 59.67 -20.09
C THR A 295 -39.74 59.62 -19.44
N THR A 296 -40.19 60.75 -18.88
CA THR A 296 -41.50 60.80 -18.19
C THR A 296 -42.70 60.84 -19.15
N TYR A 297 -42.68 61.70 -20.18
CA TYR A 297 -43.74 61.75 -21.20
C TYR A 297 -43.27 62.43 -22.51
N PRO A 298 -43.39 61.79 -23.69
CA PRO A 298 -43.77 60.40 -23.91
C PRO A 298 -42.71 59.45 -23.33
N LYS A 299 -43.12 58.30 -22.78
CA LYS A 299 -42.19 57.31 -22.22
C LYS A 299 -41.34 56.70 -23.33
N ARG A 300 -40.02 56.87 -23.24
CA ARG A 300 -39.02 56.36 -24.18
C ARG A 300 -37.84 55.81 -23.39
N ASP A 301 -37.32 54.66 -23.81
CA ASP A 301 -36.10 54.10 -23.25
C ASP A 301 -34.88 54.68 -23.94
N LEU A 302 -34.16 55.53 -23.22
CA LEU A 302 -32.96 56.18 -23.71
C LEU A 302 -31.79 55.18 -23.83
N THR A 303 -31.80 54.06 -23.09
CA THR A 303 -30.71 53.05 -23.17
C THR A 303 -30.68 52.28 -24.48
N LEU A 304 -31.77 52.31 -25.24
CA LEU A 304 -31.88 51.66 -26.55
C LEU A 304 -31.62 52.63 -27.73
N LEU A 305 -31.38 53.91 -27.45
CA LEU A 305 -31.12 54.94 -28.47
C LEU A 305 -29.64 55.05 -28.79
N ASN A 306 -29.31 55.73 -29.91
CA ASN A 306 -27.93 55.96 -30.28
C ASN A 306 -27.26 56.91 -29.30
N GLN A 307 -26.14 56.47 -28.72
CA GLN A 307 -25.37 57.23 -27.72
C GLN A 307 -24.78 58.53 -28.30
N SER A 308 -24.65 58.64 -29.62
CA SER A 308 -24.12 59.82 -30.30
C SER A 308 -25.16 60.91 -30.57
N ASP A 309 -26.45 60.65 -30.34
CA ASP A 309 -27.51 61.63 -30.56
C ASP A 309 -27.42 62.75 -29.52
N THR A 310 -27.64 64.00 -29.93
CA THR A 310 -27.58 65.16 -29.03
C THR A 310 -28.87 65.35 -28.23
N PHE A 311 -28.80 66.04 -27.09
CA PHE A 311 -30.01 66.36 -26.31
C PHE A 311 -31.03 67.17 -27.12
N GLU A 312 -30.59 68.03 -28.06
CA GLU A 312 -31.46 68.74 -28.98
C GLU A 312 -32.21 67.77 -29.94
N GLN A 313 -31.50 66.81 -30.54
CA GLN A 313 -32.08 65.80 -31.44
C GLN A 313 -33.09 64.91 -30.71
N LEU A 314 -32.79 64.57 -29.46
CA LEU A 314 -33.65 63.78 -28.59
C LEU A 314 -34.80 64.58 -27.97
N LYS A 315 -34.83 65.90 -28.20
CA LYS A 315 -35.80 66.86 -27.64
C LYS A 315 -35.81 66.89 -26.11
N LEU A 316 -34.64 66.68 -25.49
CA LEU A 316 -34.44 66.69 -24.05
C LEU A 316 -34.01 68.08 -23.56
N TYR A 317 -34.83 69.10 -23.83
CA TYR A 317 -34.60 70.50 -23.45
C TYR A 317 -35.92 71.26 -23.33
N PRO A 318 -36.01 72.36 -22.54
CA PRO A 318 -34.96 72.98 -21.71
C PRO A 318 -34.81 72.35 -20.31
N GLN A 319 -35.82 71.61 -19.83
CA GLN A 319 -35.74 70.84 -18.58
C GLN A 319 -36.51 69.53 -18.74
N GLU A 320 -35.88 68.41 -18.41
CA GLU A 320 -36.52 67.09 -18.51
C GLU A 320 -36.31 66.26 -17.25
N GLN A 321 -37.31 65.43 -16.96
CA GLN A 321 -37.25 64.47 -15.85
C GLN A 321 -37.15 63.05 -16.40
N LEU A 322 -36.07 62.37 -16.01
CA LEU A 322 -35.75 61.01 -16.37
C LEU A 322 -35.94 60.10 -15.14
N ILE A 323 -36.25 58.84 -15.38
CA ILE A 323 -36.47 57.82 -14.36
C ILE A 323 -35.46 56.71 -14.61
N LEU A 324 -34.65 56.41 -13.60
CA LEU A 324 -33.73 55.29 -13.62
C LEU A 324 -34.39 54.08 -12.95
N GLU A 325 -34.48 52.97 -13.67
CA GLU A 325 -35.10 51.72 -13.20
C GLU A 325 -34.04 50.61 -13.20
N SER A 326 -33.92 49.84 -12.13
CA SER A 326 -33.02 48.68 -12.09
C SER A 326 -33.54 47.56 -12.98
N LEU A 327 -32.64 46.88 -13.69
CA LEU A 327 -32.97 45.76 -14.58
C LEU A 327 -33.38 44.47 -13.86
#